data_AF-A0A1S2Z8L9-F1
#
_entry.id   AF-A0A1S2Z8L9-F1
#
_cell.length_a   1.000
_cell.length_b   1.000
_cell.length_c   1.000
_cell.angle_alpha   90.00
_cell.angle_beta   90.00
_cell.angle_gamma   90.00
#
_symmetry.space_group_name_H-M   'P 1'
#
loop_
_entity.id
_entity.type
_entity.pdbx_description
1 polymer ?
#
loop_
_entity_poly.entity_id
_entity_poly.type
_entity_poly.pdbx_seq_one_letter_code
_entity_poly.pdbx_strand_id
1 'polypeptide(L)'
;MAGVIVQALHALAESQATAQASAQAATQAAHIAAQAVAQATSYSGGRGNVQINEFMVMDGFHKANPPSFEGHYNPDGAQKWLQEVEKIFRGVACPEGQKVHLGTFMLTEEAEHWWDNARQRLENAGTAITWAIFKNMFLIKYFPEDIRNRKEMEFVKLEQGNMSVVEYAAKFEELSRILSTLCWRSRRKV
;
A
#
# COMPACT_ATOMS: atom_id res chain seq x y z
N MET A 1 2.98 -49.30 59.45
CA MET A 1 4.01 -48.99 58.43
C MET A 1 3.63 -49.50 57.03
N ALA A 2 3.07 -50.71 56.87
CA ALA A 2 2.72 -51.24 55.54
C ALA A 2 1.57 -50.50 54.80
N GLY A 3 0.57 -49.97 55.51
CA GLY A 3 -0.59 -49.31 54.89
C GLY A 3 -0.26 -48.02 54.13
N VAL A 4 0.75 -47.26 54.57
CA VAL A 4 1.13 -45.97 53.95
C VAL A 4 1.80 -46.18 52.60
N ILE A 5 2.59 -47.26 52.44
CA ILE A 5 3.30 -47.57 51.20
C ILE A 5 2.33 -48.02 50.10
N VAL A 6 1.30 -48.80 50.45
CA VAL A 6 0.28 -49.26 49.48
C VAL A 6 -0.53 -48.07 48.95
N GLN A 7 -0.86 -47.12 49.81
CA GLN A 7 -1.62 -45.93 49.44
C GLN A 7 -0.81 -44.97 48.56
N ALA A 8 0.50 -44.84 48.84
CA ALA A 8 1.43 -44.09 47.99
C ALA A 8 1.63 -44.73 46.60
N LEU A 9 1.68 -46.06 46.51
CA LEU A 9 1.76 -46.78 45.24
C LEU A 9 0.47 -46.64 44.40
N HIS A 10 -0.70 -46.66 45.04
CA HIS A 10 -1.97 -46.45 44.34
C HIS A 10 -2.06 -45.02 43.75
N ALA A 11 -1.74 -44.00 44.56
CA ALA A 11 -1.76 -42.60 44.11
C ALA A 11 -0.75 -42.33 42.98
N LEU A 12 0.40 -43.01 42.99
CA LEU A 12 1.40 -42.91 41.91
C LEU A 12 0.90 -43.53 40.61
N ALA A 13 0.19 -44.67 40.68
CA ALA A 13 -0.41 -45.32 39.52
C ALA A 13 -1.53 -44.47 38.89
N GLU A 14 -2.39 -43.87 39.72
CA GLU A 14 -3.44 -42.95 39.26
C GLU A 14 -2.86 -41.66 38.65
N SER A 15 -1.79 -41.12 39.25
CA SER A 15 -1.07 -39.96 38.71
C SER A 15 -0.45 -40.25 37.35
N GLN A 16 0.16 -41.43 37.16
CA GLN A 16 0.69 -41.87 35.86
C GLN A 16 -0.42 -42.06 34.81
N ALA A 17 -1.55 -42.67 35.18
CA ALA A 17 -2.68 -42.87 34.29
C ALA A 17 -3.28 -41.53 33.81
N THR A 18 -3.40 -40.56 34.73
CA THR A 18 -3.89 -39.21 34.42
C THR A 18 -2.94 -38.45 33.50
N ALA A 19 -1.62 -38.57 33.73
CA ALA A 19 -0.61 -37.96 32.87
C ALA A 19 -0.64 -38.55 31.44
N GLN A 20 -0.76 -39.87 31.30
CA GLN A 20 -0.86 -40.53 30.00
C GLN A 20 -2.13 -40.14 29.24
N ALA A 21 -3.28 -40.06 29.91
CA ALA A 21 -4.53 -39.61 29.31
C ALA A 21 -4.44 -38.16 28.80
N SER A 22 -3.79 -37.27 29.57
CA SER A 22 -3.62 -35.87 29.16
C SER A 22 -2.70 -35.70 27.96
N ALA A 23 -1.62 -36.50 27.87
CA ALA A 23 -0.71 -36.51 26.73
C ALA A 23 -1.41 -37.00 25.46
N GLN A 24 -2.22 -38.06 25.56
CA GLN A 24 -3.00 -38.57 24.43
C GLN A 24 -4.02 -37.55 23.92
N ALA A 25 -4.72 -36.86 24.83
CA ALA A 25 -5.67 -35.81 24.47
C ALA A 25 -4.98 -34.64 23.74
N ALA A 26 -3.78 -34.23 24.18
CA ALA A 26 -3.00 -33.18 23.52
C ALA A 26 -2.54 -33.59 22.12
N THR A 27 -2.06 -34.83 21.93
CA THR A 27 -1.68 -35.35 20.61
C THR A 27 -2.89 -35.44 19.66
N GLN A 28 -4.05 -35.84 20.18
CA GLN A 28 -5.27 -35.94 19.38
C GLN A 28 -5.80 -34.55 18.98
N ALA A 29 -5.75 -33.57 19.89
CA ALA A 29 -6.08 -32.18 19.59
C ALA A 29 -5.14 -31.58 18.52
N ALA A 30 -3.84 -31.86 18.60
CA ALA A 30 -2.86 -31.43 17.59
C ALA A 30 -3.13 -32.07 16.22
N HIS A 31 -3.51 -33.35 16.18
CA HIS A 31 -3.88 -34.04 14.95
C HIS A 31 -5.17 -33.48 14.33
N ILE A 32 -6.21 -33.21 15.13
CA ILE A 32 -7.45 -32.58 14.68
C ILE A 32 -7.16 -31.18 14.14
N ALA A 33 -6.33 -30.40 14.82
CA ALA A 33 -5.92 -29.08 14.35
C ALA A 33 -5.14 -29.17 13.02
N ALA A 34 -4.22 -30.12 12.88
CA ALA A 34 -3.48 -30.35 11.64
C ALA A 34 -4.41 -30.80 10.48
N GLN A 35 -5.41 -31.63 10.76
CA GLN A 35 -6.42 -32.04 9.79
C GLN A 35 -7.35 -30.88 9.40
N ALA A 36 -7.77 -30.05 10.36
CA ALA A 36 -8.57 -28.86 10.08
C ALA A 36 -7.79 -27.85 9.24
N VAL A 37 -6.49 -27.67 9.50
CA VAL A 37 -5.60 -26.87 8.64
C VAL A 37 -5.50 -27.50 7.26
N ALA A 38 -5.27 -28.81 7.13
CA ALA A 38 -5.19 -29.49 5.83
C ALA A 38 -6.50 -29.40 5.02
N GLN A 39 -7.66 -29.50 5.68
CA GLN A 39 -8.98 -29.30 5.06
C GLN A 39 -9.18 -27.83 4.65
N ALA A 40 -8.73 -26.85 5.45
CA ALA A 40 -8.71 -25.45 5.05
C ALA A 40 -7.76 -25.18 3.87
N THR A 41 -6.65 -25.90 3.75
CA THR A 41 -5.74 -25.82 2.59
C THR A 41 -6.31 -26.51 1.33
N SER A 42 -7.23 -27.47 1.49
CA SER A 42 -7.95 -28.08 0.35
C SER A 42 -9.05 -27.17 -0.23
N TYR A 43 -9.51 -26.17 0.53
CA TYR A 43 -10.07 -24.94 -0.02
C TYR A 43 -8.92 -24.03 -0.51
N SER A 44 -8.12 -24.56 -1.42
CA SER A 44 -7.07 -23.87 -2.16
C SER A 44 -7.65 -22.89 -3.17
N GLY A 45 -8.59 -22.04 -2.74
CA GLY A 45 -8.90 -20.79 -3.43
C GLY A 45 -7.80 -19.75 -3.26
N GLY A 46 -6.96 -19.83 -2.22
CA GLY A 46 -6.01 -18.76 -1.88
C GLY A 46 -4.91 -18.47 -2.90
N ARG A 47 -4.29 -19.49 -3.52
CA ARG A 47 -3.23 -19.25 -4.53
C ARG A 47 -3.78 -18.99 -5.93
N GLY A 48 -4.81 -19.75 -6.33
CA GLY A 48 -5.47 -19.54 -7.62
C GLY A 48 -6.17 -18.19 -7.70
N ASN A 49 -6.90 -17.79 -6.65
CA ASN A 49 -7.65 -16.54 -6.64
C ASN A 49 -6.73 -15.30 -6.51
N VAL A 50 -5.64 -15.37 -5.73
CA VAL A 50 -4.66 -14.27 -5.67
C VAL A 50 -3.98 -14.06 -7.02
N GLN A 51 -3.55 -15.15 -7.68
CA GLN A 51 -2.85 -15.05 -8.96
C GLN A 51 -3.79 -14.67 -10.12
N ILE A 52 -5.05 -15.12 -10.09
CA ILE A 52 -6.11 -14.67 -11.00
C ILE A 52 -6.40 -13.17 -10.79
N ASN A 53 -6.52 -12.71 -9.54
CA ASN A 53 -6.75 -11.29 -9.24
C ASN A 53 -5.57 -10.42 -9.65
N GLU A 54 -4.33 -10.86 -9.43
CA GLU A 54 -3.11 -10.14 -9.85
C GLU A 54 -3.01 -10.04 -11.37
N PHE A 55 -3.27 -11.14 -12.08
CA PHE A 55 -3.32 -11.14 -13.54
C PHE A 55 -4.43 -10.22 -14.08
N MET A 56 -5.62 -10.24 -13.48
CA MET A 56 -6.75 -9.39 -13.87
C MET A 56 -6.46 -7.90 -13.65
N VAL A 57 -5.79 -7.54 -12.55
CA VAL A 57 -5.42 -6.13 -12.27
C VAL A 57 -4.36 -5.66 -13.27
N MET A 58 -3.35 -6.49 -13.56
CA MET A 58 -2.34 -6.17 -14.55
C MET A 58 -2.94 -6.00 -15.96
N ASP A 59 -3.76 -6.96 -16.39
CA ASP A 59 -4.45 -6.91 -17.69
C ASP A 59 -5.39 -5.69 -17.78
N GLY A 60 -6.18 -5.43 -16.74
CA GLY A 60 -7.04 -4.25 -16.65
C GLY A 60 -6.26 -2.95 -16.70
N PHE A 61 -5.11 -2.88 -16.01
CA PHE A 61 -4.23 -1.72 -16.03
C PHE A 61 -3.70 -1.45 -17.44
N HIS A 62 -3.14 -2.44 -18.13
CA HIS A 62 -2.63 -2.27 -19.49
C HIS A 62 -3.74 -1.92 -20.50
N LYS A 63 -4.92 -2.55 -20.39
CA LYS A 63 -6.08 -2.24 -21.24
C LYS A 63 -6.58 -0.81 -21.06
N ALA A 64 -6.39 -0.22 -19.89
CA ALA A 64 -6.72 1.19 -19.64
C ALA A 64 -5.74 2.16 -20.30
N ASN A 65 -4.66 1.66 -20.92
CA ASN A 65 -3.63 2.44 -21.62
C ASN A 65 -3.07 3.59 -20.76
N PRO A 66 -2.40 3.24 -19.65
CA PRO A 66 -1.89 4.23 -18.71
C PRO A 66 -0.87 5.14 -19.39
N PRO A 67 -0.87 6.45 -19.09
CA PRO A 67 0.11 7.36 -19.67
C PRO A 67 1.51 7.08 -19.11
N SER A 68 2.52 7.16 -19.97
CA SER A 68 3.92 7.19 -19.53
C SER A 68 4.33 8.58 -19.05
N PHE A 69 5.39 8.67 -18.25
CA PHE A 69 5.97 9.93 -17.81
C PHE A 69 7.50 9.87 -17.89
N GLU A 70 8.05 10.66 -18.82
CA GLU A 70 9.50 10.74 -19.11
C GLU A 70 10.28 11.55 -18.06
N GLY A 71 9.58 12.35 -17.27
CA GLY A 71 10.20 13.30 -16.34
C GLY A 71 10.25 14.72 -16.90
N HIS A 72 11.37 15.40 -16.67
CA HIS A 72 11.62 16.82 -16.94
C HIS A 72 10.93 17.80 -15.99
N TYR A 73 11.27 19.09 -16.12
CA TYR A 73 10.63 20.17 -15.37
C TYR A 73 9.23 20.46 -15.95
N ASN A 74 8.29 19.56 -15.68
CA ASN A 74 6.91 19.64 -16.13
C ASN A 74 5.95 19.34 -14.96
N PRO A 75 5.73 20.32 -14.06
CA PRO A 75 4.88 20.11 -12.89
C PRO A 75 3.45 19.74 -13.31
N ASP A 76 2.81 20.50 -14.19
CA ASP A 76 1.43 20.24 -14.59
C ASP A 76 1.28 18.84 -15.25
N GLY A 77 2.26 18.43 -16.06
CA GLY A 77 2.33 17.08 -16.62
C GLY A 77 2.49 15.99 -15.56
N ALA A 78 3.36 16.19 -14.57
CA ALA A 78 3.57 15.24 -13.47
C ALA A 78 2.29 15.03 -12.65
N GLN A 79 1.56 16.10 -12.33
CA GLN A 79 0.29 15.98 -11.61
C GLN A 79 -0.78 15.31 -12.47
N LYS A 80 -0.90 15.70 -13.74
CA LYS A 80 -1.87 15.07 -14.65
C LYS A 80 -1.60 13.57 -14.77
N TRP A 81 -0.34 13.18 -14.94
CA TRP A 81 0.07 11.78 -14.97
C TRP A 81 -0.35 11.06 -13.69
N LEU A 82 -0.03 11.61 -12.52
CA LEU A 82 -0.37 10.99 -11.24
C LEU A 82 -1.90 10.82 -11.08
N GLN A 83 -2.68 11.82 -11.47
CA GLN A 83 -4.15 11.76 -11.42
C GLN A 83 -4.73 10.68 -12.32
N GLU A 84 -4.24 10.54 -13.55
CA GLU A 84 -4.71 9.52 -14.49
C GLU A 84 -4.33 8.11 -14.01
N VAL A 85 -3.09 7.91 -13.55
CA VAL A 85 -2.67 6.61 -12.97
C VAL A 85 -3.53 6.23 -11.76
N GLU A 86 -3.79 7.18 -10.84
CA GLU A 86 -4.65 6.91 -9.69
C GLU A 86 -6.12 6.65 -10.07
N LYS A 87 -6.61 7.30 -11.14
CA LYS A 87 -7.94 7.03 -11.69
C LYS A 87 -8.03 5.61 -12.25
N ILE A 88 -7.00 5.15 -12.97
CA ILE A 88 -6.93 3.77 -13.46
C ILE A 88 -6.88 2.80 -12.28
N PHE A 89 -6.04 3.04 -11.27
CA PHE A 89 -6.00 2.18 -10.08
C PHE A 89 -7.36 2.03 -9.39
N ARG A 90 -8.16 3.10 -9.31
CA ARG A 90 -9.53 3.01 -8.80
C ARG A 90 -10.43 2.20 -9.74
N GLY A 91 -10.35 2.44 -11.04
CA GLY A 91 -11.16 1.75 -12.05
C GLY A 91 -10.94 0.23 -12.09
N VAL A 92 -9.70 -0.22 -11.88
CA VAL A 92 -9.33 -1.65 -11.89
C VAL A 92 -9.30 -2.27 -10.49
N ALA A 93 -9.71 -1.53 -9.45
CA ALA A 93 -9.64 -1.94 -8.04
C ALA A 93 -8.24 -2.46 -7.63
N CYS A 94 -7.19 -1.74 -8.04
CA CYS A 94 -5.79 -2.15 -7.86
C CYS A 94 -5.43 -2.28 -6.36
N PRO A 95 -4.93 -3.46 -5.91
CA PRO A 95 -4.46 -3.66 -4.54
C PRO A 95 -3.29 -2.75 -4.18
N GLU A 96 -3.24 -2.26 -2.94
CA GLU A 96 -2.17 -1.36 -2.47
C GLU A 96 -0.76 -1.90 -2.72
N GLY A 97 -0.56 -3.22 -2.53
CA GLY A 97 0.74 -3.87 -2.74
C GLY A 97 1.24 -3.86 -4.19
N GLN A 98 0.37 -3.64 -5.18
CA GLN A 98 0.73 -3.65 -6.61
C GLN A 98 0.88 -2.25 -7.20
N LYS A 99 0.34 -1.21 -6.54
CA LYS A 99 0.32 0.17 -7.08
C LYS A 99 1.70 0.72 -7.38
N VAL A 100 2.68 0.51 -6.50
CA VAL A 100 4.05 0.98 -6.74
C VAL A 100 4.63 0.31 -7.97
N HIS A 101 4.51 -1.01 -8.08
CA HIS A 101 5.05 -1.75 -9.22
C HIS A 101 4.42 -1.27 -10.54
N LEU A 102 3.09 -1.27 -10.63
CA LEU A 102 2.37 -0.88 -11.84
C LEU A 102 2.56 0.60 -12.20
N GLY A 103 2.52 1.50 -11.21
CA GLY A 103 2.67 2.93 -11.45
C GLY A 103 4.08 3.29 -11.89
N THR A 104 5.09 2.66 -11.30
CA THR A 104 6.50 2.96 -11.61
C THR A 104 6.97 2.32 -12.91
N PHE A 105 6.30 1.26 -13.36
CA PHE A 105 6.46 0.69 -14.71
C PHE A 105 6.13 1.69 -15.83
N MET A 106 5.33 2.73 -15.53
CA MET A 106 4.98 3.78 -16.49
C MET A 106 5.92 5.00 -16.44
N LEU A 107 6.95 4.96 -15.61
CA LEU A 107 8.02 5.95 -15.66
C LEU A 107 9.01 5.56 -16.75
N THR A 108 9.49 6.53 -17.51
CA THR A 108 10.48 6.34 -18.56
C THR A 108 11.59 7.38 -18.41
N GLU A 109 12.73 7.15 -19.05
CA GLU A 109 13.82 8.14 -19.19
C GLU A 109 14.28 8.73 -17.83
N GLU A 110 14.25 10.06 -17.66
CA GLU A 110 14.72 10.74 -16.44
C GLU A 110 13.94 10.30 -15.20
N ALA A 111 12.63 10.09 -15.33
CA ALA A 111 11.78 9.69 -14.22
C ALA A 111 12.06 8.26 -13.75
N GLU A 112 12.33 7.35 -14.69
CA GLU A 112 12.73 5.98 -14.38
C GLU A 112 14.07 5.98 -13.62
N HIS A 113 15.09 6.64 -14.17
CA HIS A 113 16.41 6.74 -13.53
C HIS A 113 16.35 7.39 -12.14
N TRP A 114 15.54 8.45 -11.98
CA TRP A 114 15.33 9.06 -10.67
C TRP A 114 14.71 8.09 -9.68
N TRP A 115 13.67 7.35 -10.10
CA TRP A 115 12.95 6.45 -9.21
C TRP A 115 13.81 5.26 -8.80
N ASP A 116 14.62 4.69 -9.69
CA ASP A 116 15.53 3.59 -9.35
C ASP A 116 16.52 3.98 -8.25
N ASN A 117 17.12 5.18 -8.37
CA ASN A 117 18.01 5.72 -7.35
C ASN A 117 17.27 5.99 -6.02
N ALA A 118 16.05 6.54 -6.08
CA ALA A 118 15.24 6.79 -4.88
C ALA A 118 14.81 5.48 -4.20
N ARG A 119 14.41 4.47 -4.98
CA ARG A 119 14.02 3.14 -4.53
C ARG A 119 15.17 2.45 -3.80
N GLN A 120 16.36 2.42 -4.39
CA GLN A 120 17.54 1.82 -3.77
C GLN A 120 17.86 2.46 -2.41
N ARG A 121 17.70 3.78 -2.29
CA ARG A 121 17.88 4.49 -1.00
C ARG A 121 16.83 4.10 0.05
N LEU A 122 15.57 3.91 -0.37
CA LEU A 122 14.50 3.48 0.53
C LEU A 122 14.71 2.03 1.01
N GLU A 123 15.13 1.15 0.10
CA GLU A 123 15.46 -0.26 0.40
C GLU A 123 16.63 -0.34 1.37
N ASN A 124 17.72 0.40 1.11
CA ASN A 124 18.88 0.47 2.01
C ASN A 124 18.52 1.02 3.40
N ALA A 125 17.51 1.89 3.49
CA ALA A 125 17.00 2.43 4.74
C ALA A 125 15.99 1.51 5.44
N GLY A 126 15.66 0.34 4.88
CA GLY A 126 14.65 -0.57 5.41
C GLY A 126 13.23 0.02 5.42
N THR A 127 12.97 1.03 4.59
CA THR A 127 11.67 1.71 4.54
C THR A 127 10.73 0.93 3.63
N ALA A 128 9.54 0.58 4.13
CA ALA A 128 8.51 -0.05 3.32
C ALA A 128 8.10 0.88 2.16
N ILE A 129 8.23 0.43 0.92
CA ILE A 129 7.90 1.23 -0.26
C ILE A 129 6.40 1.10 -0.53
N THR A 130 5.63 2.10 -0.11
CA THR A 130 4.19 2.19 -0.37
C THR A 130 3.89 3.20 -1.47
N TRP A 131 2.70 3.12 -2.08
CA TRP A 131 2.25 4.11 -3.06
C TRP A 131 2.22 5.52 -2.47
N ALA A 132 1.84 5.67 -1.21
CA ALA A 132 1.86 6.96 -0.52
C ALA A 132 3.28 7.56 -0.43
N ILE A 133 4.29 6.73 -0.16
CA ILE A 133 5.70 7.16 -0.11
C ILE A 133 6.19 7.54 -1.50
N PHE A 134 5.90 6.72 -2.53
CA PHE A 134 6.20 7.05 -3.91
C PHE A 134 5.62 8.42 -4.29
N LYS A 135 4.31 8.63 -4.08
CA LYS A 135 3.63 9.90 -4.40
C LYS A 135 4.28 11.10 -3.74
N ASN A 136 4.60 10.98 -2.45
CA ASN A 136 5.25 12.05 -1.72
C ASN A 136 6.61 12.40 -2.34
N MET A 137 7.44 11.39 -2.61
CA MET A 137 8.75 11.58 -3.26
C MET A 137 8.61 12.18 -4.67
N PHE A 138 7.66 11.67 -5.45
CA PHE A 138 7.37 12.11 -6.81
C PHE A 138 6.94 13.58 -6.84
N LEU A 139 6.01 13.98 -5.96
CA LEU A 139 5.59 15.37 -5.83
C LEU A 139 6.73 16.26 -5.33
N ILE A 140 7.58 15.82 -4.41
CA ILE A 140 8.76 16.61 -3.99
C ILE A 140 9.70 16.86 -5.17
N LYS A 141 9.92 15.85 -6.02
CA LYS A 141 10.83 15.92 -7.18
C LYS A 141 10.29 16.82 -8.29
N TYR A 142 9.02 16.66 -8.67
CA TYR A 142 8.44 17.33 -9.84
C TYR A 142 7.57 18.55 -9.50
N PHE A 143 7.25 18.77 -8.22
CA PHE A 143 6.63 19.99 -7.67
C PHE A 143 7.53 20.61 -6.59
N PRO A 144 8.67 21.21 -7.00
CA PRO A 144 9.57 21.89 -6.07
C PRO A 144 8.89 23.08 -5.38
N GLU A 145 9.49 23.54 -4.29
CA GLU A 145 8.91 24.55 -3.40
C GLU A 145 8.58 25.87 -4.10
N ASP A 146 9.42 26.31 -5.05
CA ASP A 146 9.18 27.51 -5.84
C ASP A 146 7.89 27.41 -6.67
N ILE A 147 7.58 26.23 -7.23
CA ILE A 147 6.32 25.98 -7.95
C ILE A 147 5.14 25.99 -6.98
N ARG A 148 5.27 25.30 -5.83
CA ARG A 148 4.20 25.28 -4.82
C ARG A 148 3.88 26.68 -4.31
N ASN A 149 4.91 27.45 -3.98
CA ASN A 149 4.79 28.84 -3.53
C ASN A 149 4.17 29.73 -4.61
N ARG A 150 4.54 29.52 -5.89
CA ARG A 150 3.94 30.25 -7.01
C ARG A 150 2.45 29.94 -7.17
N LYS A 151 2.05 28.68 -7.08
CA LYS A 151 0.64 28.26 -7.12
C LYS A 151 -0.14 28.73 -5.90
N GLU A 152 0.48 28.76 -4.71
CA GLU A 152 -0.13 29.34 -3.49
C GLU A 152 -0.34 30.85 -3.66
N MET A 153 0.65 31.57 -4.18
CA MET A 153 0.50 32.99 -4.48
C MET A 153 -0.56 33.25 -5.55
N GLU A 154 -0.65 32.40 -6.59
CA GLU A 154 -1.68 32.50 -7.61
C GLU A 154 -3.08 32.34 -7.01
N PHE A 155 -3.24 31.38 -6.09
CA PHE A 155 -4.49 31.17 -5.36
C PHE A 155 -4.84 32.34 -4.43
N VAL A 156 -3.87 32.82 -3.65
CA VAL A 156 -4.07 33.95 -2.72
C VAL A 156 -4.43 35.24 -3.48
N LYS A 157 -3.86 35.44 -4.67
CA LYS A 157 -4.12 36.60 -5.53
C LYS A 157 -5.26 36.34 -6.53
N LEU A 158 -5.97 35.23 -6.42
CA LEU A 158 -7.03 34.88 -7.37
C LEU A 158 -8.24 35.81 -7.15
N GLU A 159 -8.31 36.84 -7.98
CA GLU A 159 -9.46 37.74 -8.11
C GLU A 159 -10.21 37.43 -9.41
N GLN A 160 -11.53 37.65 -9.43
CA GLN A 160 -12.33 37.43 -10.63
C GLN A 160 -11.86 38.31 -11.80
N GLY A 161 -11.56 39.59 -11.53
CA GLY A 161 -11.13 40.53 -12.56
C GLY A 161 -12.10 40.56 -13.75
N ASN A 162 -11.57 40.33 -14.96
CA ASN A 162 -12.34 40.26 -16.21
C ASN A 162 -12.88 38.86 -16.54
N MET A 163 -12.64 37.85 -15.68
CA MET A 163 -13.17 36.50 -15.87
C MET A 163 -14.67 36.48 -15.62
N SER A 164 -15.39 35.66 -16.38
CA SER A 164 -16.74 35.27 -16.00
C SER A 164 -16.73 34.50 -14.67
N VAL A 165 -17.87 34.47 -13.98
CA VAL A 165 -18.01 33.71 -12.73
C VAL A 165 -17.68 32.22 -12.94
N VAL A 166 -18.01 31.67 -14.11
CA VAL A 166 -17.73 30.27 -14.46
C VAL A 166 -16.23 30.02 -14.62
N GLU A 167 -15.51 30.91 -15.31
CA GLU A 167 -14.06 30.80 -15.48
C GLU A 167 -13.32 30.97 -14.15
N TYR A 168 -13.76 31.92 -13.32
CA TYR A 168 -13.22 32.10 -11.98
C TYR A 168 -13.43 30.85 -11.11
N ALA A 169 -14.64 30.30 -11.08
CA ALA A 169 -14.95 29.09 -10.32
C ALA A 169 -14.09 27.91 -10.75
N ALA A 170 -13.96 27.69 -12.07
CA ALA A 170 -13.10 26.64 -12.60
C ALA A 170 -11.63 26.81 -12.17
N LYS A 171 -11.11 28.05 -12.22
CA LYS A 171 -9.74 28.35 -11.81
C LYS A 171 -9.54 28.19 -10.29
N PHE A 172 -10.53 28.57 -9.50
CA PHE A 172 -10.52 28.37 -8.04
C PHE A 172 -10.49 26.88 -7.68
N GLU A 173 -11.32 26.06 -8.33
CA GLU A 173 -11.36 24.61 -8.12
C GLU A 173 -10.03 23.95 -8.52
N GLU A 174 -9.46 24.35 -9.65
CA GLU A 174 -8.17 23.84 -10.12
C GLU A 174 -7.06 24.07 -9.08
N LEU A 175 -6.90 25.33 -8.65
CA LEU A 175 -5.87 25.72 -7.68
C LEU A 175 -6.13 25.10 -6.29
N SER A 176 -7.38 25.02 -5.85
CA SER A 176 -7.75 24.35 -4.59
C SER A 176 -7.34 22.88 -4.58
N ARG A 177 -7.59 22.17 -5.69
CA ARG A 177 -7.21 20.77 -5.86
C ARG A 177 -5.69 20.60 -5.87
N ILE A 178 -4.96 21.44 -6.61
CA ILE A 178 -3.49 21.44 -6.65
C ILE A 178 -2.93 21.60 -5.23
N LEU A 179 -3.38 22.62 -4.52
CA LEU A 179 -2.90 22.92 -3.17
C LEU A 179 -3.26 21.79 -2.19
N SER A 180 -4.48 21.24 -2.23
CA SER A 180 -4.86 20.10 -1.38
C SER A 180 -3.97 18.86 -1.58
N THR A 181 -3.51 18.62 -2.81
CA THR A 181 -2.62 17.50 -3.15
C THR A 181 -1.18 17.76 -2.70
N LEU A 182 -0.77 19.03 -2.69
CA LEU A 182 0.59 19.47 -2.33
C LEU A 182 0.76 19.82 -0.85
N CYS A 183 -0.32 20.10 -0.11
CA CYS A 183 -0.29 20.67 1.24
C CYS A 183 -0.03 19.63 2.36
N TRP A 184 0.63 18.50 2.06
CA TRP A 184 0.97 17.55 3.11
C TRP A 184 2.08 18.04 4.06
N ARG A 185 2.93 19.04 3.71
CA ARG A 185 4.06 19.35 4.62
C ARG A 185 4.83 20.68 4.47
N SER A 186 4.17 21.84 4.56
CA SER A 186 4.90 23.13 4.77
C SER A 186 4.27 24.07 5.81
N ARG A 187 3.59 23.55 6.83
CA ARG A 187 3.28 24.33 8.06
C ARG A 187 3.56 23.53 9.32
N ARG A 188 4.84 23.41 9.66
CA ARG A 188 5.34 23.26 11.04
C ARG A 188 6.86 23.43 11.07
N LYS A 189 7.29 24.69 11.14
CA LYS A 189 8.38 25.18 11.99
C LYS A 189 8.15 26.68 12.21
N VAL A 190 7.30 27.00 13.19
CA VAL A 190 7.48 28.18 14.03
C VAL A 190 8.13 27.67 15.30
#